data_AF-A0A842V0Y7-F1
#
_entry.id   AF-A0A842V0Y7-F1
#
_cell.length_a   1.000
_cell.length_b   1.000
_cell.length_c   1.000
_cell.angle_alpha   90.00
_cell.angle_beta   90.00
_cell.angle_gamma   90.00
#
_symmetry.space_group_name_H-M   'P 1'
#
loop_
_entity.id
_entity.type
_entity.pdbx_description
1 polymer ?
#
loop_
_entity_poly.entity_id
_entity_poly.type
_entity_poly.pdbx_seq_one_letter_code
_entity_poly.pdbx_strand_id
1 'polypeptide(L)'
;MRPVTYLALIRKKPIKEFLVEKLGEEALILIEILYKANKFVSEFTLAERSGIYVNTVRSLMYKLYEHKIVNYNRQREKTRGWYIYSWKLNPEKLVSHVIKLISDKKKELEHSLRTQSKDEYFYCKKCDVKLQFAEAMEYNFSCPQCFEQMTVTSPVKENKEIKQQINKMDKKITRLEKVKKRLEWMEEKRREKERKRRAKEEAERKALAKKGMYYCTKCDHAHKKKSKIGKKHKKHAK
;
A
#
# COMPACT_ATOMS: atom_id res chain seq x y z
N MET A 1 22.42 12.57 7.16
CA MET A 1 21.75 11.31 6.73
C MET A 1 20.61 11.65 5.78
N ARG A 2 20.74 11.36 4.47
CA ARG A 2 19.68 11.66 3.48
C ARG A 2 18.42 10.86 3.84
N PRO A 3 17.23 11.47 3.93
CA PRO A 3 15.99 10.71 4.08
C PRO A 3 15.91 9.79 2.87
N VAL A 4 15.85 8.48 3.10
CA VAL A 4 15.62 7.51 2.02
C VAL A 4 14.36 7.99 1.33
N THR A 5 14.51 8.56 0.13
CA THR A 5 13.40 9.12 -0.63
C THR A 5 12.52 7.94 -0.97
N TYR A 6 11.41 7.81 -0.25
CA TYR A 6 10.48 6.69 -0.33
C TYR A 6 9.92 6.42 -1.74
N LEU A 7 10.11 7.33 -2.71
CA LEU A 7 9.96 7.05 -4.14
C LEU A 7 10.81 5.86 -4.60
N ALA A 8 11.97 5.64 -3.99
CA ALA A 8 12.82 4.47 -4.22
C ALA A 8 12.15 3.15 -3.78
N LEU A 9 11.12 3.22 -2.92
CA LEU A 9 10.34 2.06 -2.50
C LEU A 9 9.32 1.66 -3.56
N ILE A 10 8.54 2.62 -4.07
CA ILE A 10 7.55 2.38 -5.14
C ILE A 10 8.26 1.92 -6.42
N ARG A 11 9.48 2.43 -6.68
CA ARG A 11 10.34 1.98 -7.77
C ARG A 11 10.97 0.59 -7.57
N LYS A 12 10.81 -0.06 -6.41
CA LYS A 12 11.26 -1.44 -6.26
C LYS A 12 10.43 -2.33 -7.16
N LYS A 13 11.11 -3.07 -8.04
CA LYS A 13 10.56 -4.06 -8.96
C LYS A 13 9.33 -4.83 -8.43
N PRO A 14 9.35 -5.45 -7.22
CA PRO A 14 8.20 -6.21 -6.73
C PRO A 14 6.94 -5.38 -6.45
N ILE A 15 7.08 -4.12 -6.02
CA ILE A 15 5.93 -3.23 -5.80
C ILE A 15 5.37 -2.76 -7.14
N LYS A 16 6.26 -2.43 -8.08
CA LYS A 16 5.85 -2.06 -9.44
C LYS A 16 5.10 -3.20 -10.14
N GLU A 17 5.64 -4.41 -10.11
CA GLU A 17 5.02 -5.61 -10.71
C GLU A 17 3.62 -5.84 -10.17
N PHE A 18 3.44 -5.81 -8.84
CA PHE A 18 2.11 -5.97 -8.24
C PHE A 18 1.11 -4.90 -8.72
N LEU A 19 1.53 -3.64 -8.71
CA LEU A 19 0.65 -2.52 -9.07
C LEU A 19 0.26 -2.58 -10.56
N VAL A 20 1.21 -2.90 -11.44
CA VAL A 20 0.93 -3.05 -12.88
C VAL A 20 0.03 -4.26 -13.14
N GLU A 21 0.34 -5.41 -12.54
CA GLU A 21 -0.41 -6.66 -12.75
C GLU A 21 -1.88 -6.55 -12.29
N LYS A 22 -2.15 -5.87 -11.16
CA LYS A 22 -3.50 -5.80 -10.59
C LYS A 22 -4.27 -4.54 -10.97
N LEU A 23 -3.60 -3.43 -11.22
CA LEU A 23 -4.23 -2.10 -11.30
C LEU A 23 -3.82 -1.30 -12.53
N GLY A 24 -2.88 -1.79 -13.34
CA GLY A 24 -2.36 -1.08 -14.51
C GLY A 24 -1.35 0.02 -14.18
N GLU A 25 -0.76 0.62 -15.21
CA GLU A 25 0.31 1.62 -15.06
C GLU A 25 -0.17 2.92 -14.42
N GLU A 26 -1.42 3.30 -14.67
CA GLU A 26 -2.09 4.49 -14.12
C GLU A 26 -2.07 4.52 -12.58
N ALA A 27 -2.16 3.34 -11.95
CA ALA A 27 -2.15 3.22 -10.50
C ALA A 27 -0.80 3.65 -9.89
N LEU A 28 0.31 3.46 -10.61
CA LEU A 28 1.64 3.89 -10.16
C LEU A 28 1.69 5.41 -10.00
N ILE A 29 1.17 6.14 -11.00
CA ILE A 29 1.16 7.60 -11.02
C ILE A 29 0.36 8.12 -9.83
N LEU A 30 -0.84 7.56 -9.61
CA LEU A 30 -1.71 7.97 -8.51
C LEU A 30 -1.08 7.68 -7.13
N ILE A 31 -0.46 6.51 -6.95
CA ILE A 31 0.23 6.17 -5.71
C ILE A 31 1.42 7.11 -5.46
N GLU A 32 2.19 7.47 -6.48
CA GLU A 32 3.27 8.44 -6.35
C GLU A 32 2.77 9.82 -5.92
N ILE A 33 1.67 10.30 -6.50
CA ILE A 33 1.06 11.59 -6.13
C ILE A 33 0.57 11.57 -4.69
N LEU A 34 -0.18 10.54 -4.30
CA LEU A 34 -0.68 10.37 -2.93
C LEU A 34 0.46 10.24 -1.92
N TYR A 35 1.52 9.52 -2.29
CA TYR A 35 2.71 9.35 -1.46
C TYR A 35 3.41 10.69 -1.22
N LYS A 36 3.69 11.45 -2.29
CA LYS A 36 4.36 12.77 -2.20
C LYS A 36 3.52 13.76 -1.39
N ALA A 37 2.20 13.75 -1.57
CA ALA A 37 1.31 14.62 -0.82
C ALA A 37 1.26 14.28 0.67
N ASN A 38 1.32 12.99 1.04
CA ASN A 38 1.26 12.47 2.41
C ASN A 38 0.08 13.03 3.25
N LYS A 39 -1.00 13.43 2.57
CA LYS A 39 -2.23 13.99 3.12
C LYS A 39 -3.43 13.47 2.33
N PHE A 40 -4.64 13.81 2.78
CA PHE A 40 -5.83 13.55 2.00
C PHE A 40 -5.85 14.46 0.77
N VAL A 41 -6.02 13.87 -0.42
CA VAL A 41 -6.07 14.56 -1.71
C VAL A 41 -7.39 14.21 -2.39
N SER A 42 -8.12 15.21 -2.90
CA SER A 42 -9.39 14.97 -3.57
C SER A 42 -9.20 14.21 -4.87
N GLU A 43 -10.22 13.45 -5.29
CA GLU A 43 -10.23 12.77 -6.59
C GLU A 43 -10.03 13.73 -7.78
N PHE A 44 -10.53 14.97 -7.68
CA PHE A 44 -10.35 15.99 -8.70
C PHE A 44 -8.89 16.45 -8.79
N THR A 45 -8.25 16.72 -7.65
CA THR A 45 -6.83 17.09 -7.62
C THR A 45 -5.93 15.93 -8.04
N LEU A 46 -6.35 14.68 -7.80
CA LEU A 46 -5.64 13.50 -8.30
C LEU A 46 -5.68 13.46 -9.83
N ALA A 47 -6.87 13.59 -10.42
CA ALA A 47 -7.06 13.60 -11.86
C ALA A 47 -6.29 14.74 -12.55
N GLU A 48 -6.36 15.95 -12.01
CA GLU A 48 -5.62 17.11 -12.53
C GLU A 48 -4.10 16.88 -12.53
N ARG A 49 -3.57 16.32 -11.43
CA ARG A 49 -2.12 16.08 -11.30
C ARG A 49 -1.63 14.88 -12.09
N SER A 50 -2.48 13.89 -12.33
CA SER A 50 -2.10 12.67 -13.05
C SER A 50 -2.41 12.74 -14.55
N GLY A 51 -3.26 13.67 -15.00
CA GLY A 51 -3.79 13.69 -16.36
C GLY A 51 -4.77 12.55 -16.66
N ILE A 52 -5.17 11.78 -15.64
CA ILE A 52 -6.10 10.65 -15.78
C ILE A 52 -7.53 11.16 -15.59
N TYR A 53 -8.46 10.64 -16.38
CA TYR A 53 -9.87 10.99 -16.24
C TYR A 53 -10.41 10.66 -14.84
N VAL A 54 -11.22 11.56 -14.26
CA VAL A 54 -11.72 11.44 -12.88
C VAL A 54 -12.43 10.10 -12.62
N ASN A 55 -13.21 9.57 -13.58
CA ASN A 55 -13.89 8.30 -13.39
C ASN A 55 -12.93 7.11 -13.29
N THR A 56 -11.83 7.14 -14.05
CA THR A 56 -10.77 6.15 -13.96
C THR A 56 -10.05 6.24 -12.61
N VAL A 57 -9.77 7.47 -12.14
CA VAL A 57 -9.22 7.70 -10.80
C VAL A 57 -10.14 7.11 -9.73
N ARG A 58 -11.46 7.31 -9.81
CA ARG A 58 -12.43 6.73 -8.86
C ARG A 58 -12.37 5.21 -8.86
N SER A 59 -12.43 4.58 -10.04
CA SER A 59 -12.34 3.12 -10.17
C SER A 59 -11.05 2.58 -9.53
N LEU A 60 -9.92 3.22 -9.82
CA LEU A 60 -8.62 2.84 -9.24
C LEU A 60 -8.58 3.04 -7.72
N MET A 61 -9.13 4.14 -7.21
CA MET A 61 -9.19 4.40 -5.77
C MET A 61 -10.05 3.36 -5.04
N TYR A 62 -11.17 2.92 -5.63
CA TYR A 62 -11.99 1.86 -5.05
C TYR A 62 -11.26 0.52 -5.00
N LYS A 63 -10.60 0.11 -6.09
CA LYS A 63 -9.77 -1.11 -6.10
C LYS A 63 -8.64 -1.04 -5.06
N LEU A 64 -7.97 0.10 -4.96
CA LEU A 64 -6.94 0.31 -3.92
C LEU A 64 -7.52 0.27 -2.51
N TYR A 65 -8.75 0.72 -2.33
CA TYR A 65 -9.45 0.73 -1.05
C TYR A 65 -9.89 -0.66 -0.60
N GLU A 66 -10.33 -1.52 -1.52
CA GLU A 66 -10.63 -2.93 -1.25
C GLU A 66 -9.42 -3.65 -0.65
N HIS A 67 -8.23 -3.34 -1.17
CA HIS A 67 -6.96 -3.84 -0.63
C HIS A 67 -6.46 -3.04 0.58
N LYS A 68 -7.20 -2.06 1.12
CA LYS A 68 -6.78 -1.20 2.25
C LYS A 68 -5.45 -0.47 2.01
N ILE A 69 -5.09 -0.27 0.74
CA ILE A 69 -3.88 0.45 0.33
C ILE A 69 -4.11 1.96 0.47
N VAL A 70 -5.34 2.43 0.33
CA VAL A 70 -5.73 3.82 0.56
C VAL A 70 -6.83 3.90 1.61
N ASN A 71 -6.88 5.03 2.32
CA ASN A 71 -7.99 5.43 3.16
C ASN A 71 -8.72 6.59 2.51
N TYR A 72 -10.03 6.69 2.70
CA TYR A 72 -10.81 7.83 2.24
C TYR A 72 -11.32 8.68 3.39
N ASN A 73 -11.65 9.93 3.07
CA ASN A 73 -12.41 10.84 3.90
C ASN A 73 -13.45 11.53 3.01
N ARG A 74 -14.63 11.80 3.56
CA ARG A 74 -15.68 12.57 2.86
C ARG A 74 -15.90 13.89 3.58
N GLN A 75 -15.95 14.96 2.82
CA GLN A 75 -16.28 16.29 3.34
C GLN A 75 -17.48 16.82 2.58
N ARG A 76 -18.47 17.35 3.33
CA ARG A 76 -19.63 18.02 2.74
C ARG A 76 -19.23 19.44 2.38
N GLU A 77 -19.40 19.79 1.12
CA GLU A 77 -19.12 21.14 0.65
C GLU A 77 -20.19 22.11 1.16
N LYS A 78 -19.76 23.22 1.78
CA LYS A 78 -20.67 24.19 2.43
C LYS A 78 -21.53 24.97 1.44
N THR A 79 -21.04 25.15 0.21
CA THR A 79 -21.65 25.98 -0.83
C THR A 79 -22.75 25.23 -1.56
N ARG A 80 -22.43 24.04 -2.06
CA ARG A 80 -23.29 23.31 -2.99
C ARG A 80 -23.87 22.01 -2.40
N GLY A 81 -23.38 21.56 -1.24
CA GLY A 81 -23.94 20.42 -0.49
C GLY A 81 -23.48 19.02 -0.93
N TRP A 82 -22.66 18.90 -1.98
CA TRP A 82 -22.12 17.64 -2.50
C TRP A 82 -21.01 17.10 -1.60
N TYR A 83 -20.74 15.79 -1.69
CA TYR A 83 -19.64 15.14 -0.98
C TYR A 83 -18.39 15.08 -1.85
N ILE A 84 -17.27 15.57 -1.32
CA ILE A 84 -15.96 15.44 -1.96
C ILE A 84 -15.20 14.30 -1.27
N TYR A 85 -14.84 13.29 -2.07
CA TYR A 85 -14.00 12.18 -1.62
C TYR A 85 -12.54 12.57 -1.72
N SER A 86 -11.83 12.42 -0.61
CA SER A 86 -10.39 12.61 -0.53
C SER A 86 -9.71 11.33 -0.08
N TRP A 87 -8.57 11.03 -0.68
CA TRP A 87 -7.86 9.77 -0.55
C TRP A 87 -6.48 10.00 0.06
N LYS A 88 -6.02 9.05 0.86
CA LYS A 88 -4.69 9.06 1.48
C LYS A 88 -4.08 7.68 1.41
N LEU A 89 -2.85 7.59 0.92
CA LEU A 89 -2.11 6.34 0.85
C LEU A 89 -1.74 5.81 2.24
N ASN A 90 -1.85 4.49 2.39
CA ASN A 90 -1.33 3.72 3.51
C ASN A 90 -0.11 2.89 3.04
N PRO A 91 1.11 3.43 3.16
CA PRO A 91 2.30 2.78 2.64
C PRO A 91 2.65 1.48 3.38
N GLU A 92 2.32 1.36 4.67
CA GLU A 92 2.51 0.13 5.44
C GLU A 92 1.70 -1.03 4.86
N LYS A 93 0.43 -0.77 4.54
CA LYS A 93 -0.46 -1.79 3.97
C LYS A 93 -0.05 -2.18 2.56
N LEU A 94 0.41 -1.23 1.74
CA LEU A 94 1.00 -1.53 0.44
C LEU A 94 2.17 -2.50 0.57
N VAL A 95 3.14 -2.20 1.44
CA VAL A 95 4.30 -3.09 1.65
C VAL A 95 3.87 -4.45 2.20
N SER A 96 2.90 -4.48 3.10
CA SER A 96 2.37 -5.73 3.66
C SER A 96 1.76 -6.65 2.60
N HIS A 97 1.03 -6.09 1.63
CA HIS A 97 0.49 -6.86 0.50
C HIS A 97 1.59 -7.43 -0.39
N VAL A 98 2.63 -6.64 -0.68
CA VAL A 98 3.76 -7.13 -1.48
C VAL A 98 4.52 -8.23 -0.76
N ILE A 99 4.71 -8.13 0.56
CA ILE A 99 5.27 -9.22 1.36
C ILE A 99 4.40 -10.47 1.22
N LYS A 100 3.09 -10.34 1.40
CA LYS A 100 2.15 -11.47 1.30
C LYS A 100 2.24 -12.18 -0.06
N LEU A 101 2.27 -11.43 -1.16
CA LEU A 101 2.39 -12.00 -2.51
C LEU A 101 3.69 -12.75 -2.73
N ILE A 102 4.81 -12.21 -2.26
CA ILE A 102 6.10 -12.89 -2.35
C ILE A 102 6.08 -14.17 -1.50
N SER A 103 5.47 -14.11 -0.31
CA SER A 103 5.31 -15.26 0.58
C SER A 103 4.40 -16.33 -0.02
N ASP A 104 3.32 -15.96 -0.71
CA ASP A 104 2.40 -16.91 -1.33
C ASP A 104 3.08 -17.62 -2.52
N LYS A 105 3.78 -16.88 -3.40
CA LYS A 105 4.62 -17.47 -4.46
C LYS A 105 5.73 -18.35 -3.90
N LYS A 106 6.33 -17.98 -2.76
CA LYS A 106 7.32 -18.80 -2.06
C LYS A 106 6.69 -20.13 -1.60
N LYS A 107 5.49 -20.11 -1.02
CA LYS A 107 4.80 -21.33 -0.57
C LYS A 107 4.49 -22.29 -1.72
N GLU A 108 4.14 -21.77 -2.89
CA GLU A 108 3.94 -22.57 -4.11
C GLU A 108 5.23 -23.29 -4.51
N LEU A 109 6.36 -22.57 -4.54
CA LEU A 109 7.67 -23.16 -4.81
C LEU A 109 8.09 -24.18 -3.74
N GLU A 110 7.84 -23.89 -2.47
CA GLU A 110 8.11 -24.84 -1.37
C GLU A 110 7.23 -26.09 -1.47
N HIS A 111 5.98 -25.95 -1.90
CA HIS A 111 5.09 -27.08 -2.13
C HIS A 111 5.58 -27.92 -3.31
N SER A 112 5.93 -27.31 -4.43
CA SER A 112 6.53 -27.98 -5.60
C SER A 112 7.83 -28.71 -5.23
N LEU A 113 8.67 -28.11 -4.39
CA LEU A 113 9.90 -28.74 -3.90
C LEU A 113 9.63 -29.97 -3.03
N ARG A 114 8.56 -29.94 -2.21
CA ARG A 114 8.17 -31.08 -1.37
C ARG A 114 7.57 -32.22 -2.19
N THR A 115 6.86 -31.93 -3.27
CA THR A 115 6.23 -32.95 -4.11
C THR A 115 7.19 -33.59 -5.11
N GLN A 116 8.23 -32.87 -5.57
CA GLN A 116 9.23 -33.37 -6.52
C GLN A 116 10.30 -34.33 -5.92
N SER A 117 10.17 -34.75 -4.66
CA SER A 117 11.33 -35.21 -3.90
C SER A 117 11.51 -36.73 -3.74
N LYS A 118 11.17 -37.60 -4.70
CA LYS A 118 11.54 -39.03 -4.56
C LYS A 118 12.16 -39.71 -5.77
N ASP A 119 11.65 -39.49 -6.98
CA ASP A 119 12.04 -40.35 -8.11
C ASP A 119 12.78 -39.58 -9.22
N GLU A 120 13.83 -40.21 -9.76
CA GLU A 120 14.51 -39.72 -10.96
C GLU A 120 13.56 -39.79 -12.16
N TYR A 121 13.66 -38.81 -13.05
CA TYR A 121 12.82 -38.75 -14.25
C TYR A 121 13.66 -38.41 -15.48
N PHE A 122 13.15 -38.81 -16.63
CA PHE A 122 13.75 -38.58 -17.93
C PHE A 122 13.11 -37.34 -18.56
N TYR A 123 13.94 -36.45 -19.08
CA TYR A 123 13.51 -35.17 -19.65
C TYR A 123 13.98 -35.02 -21.09
N CYS A 124 13.05 -34.63 -21.96
CA CYS A 124 13.34 -34.25 -23.35
C CYS A 124 13.39 -32.72 -23.47
N LYS A 125 14.55 -32.16 -23.82
CA LYS A 125 14.76 -30.71 -23.96
C LYS A 125 13.99 -30.07 -25.11
N LYS A 126 13.61 -30.84 -26.13
CA LYS A 126 13.01 -30.35 -27.37
C LYS A 126 11.48 -30.24 -27.27
N CYS A 127 10.87 -31.17 -26.54
CA CYS A 127 9.42 -31.28 -26.40
C CYS A 127 8.91 -30.90 -25.01
N ASP A 128 9.81 -30.62 -24.06
CA ASP A 128 9.50 -30.31 -22.65
C ASP A 128 8.70 -31.43 -21.94
N VAL A 129 8.92 -32.67 -22.36
CA VAL A 129 8.24 -33.86 -21.81
C VAL A 129 9.07 -34.46 -20.67
N LYS A 130 8.40 -34.77 -19.54
CA LYS A 130 8.95 -35.47 -18.38
C LYS A 130 8.30 -36.86 -18.28
N LEU A 131 9.11 -37.92 -18.18
CA LEU A 131 8.68 -39.30 -17.99
C LEU A 131 9.31 -39.89 -16.73
N GLN A 132 8.54 -40.65 -15.96
CA GLN A 132 9.10 -41.46 -14.88
C GLN A 132 9.92 -42.63 -15.43
N PHE A 133 10.72 -43.30 -14.57
CA PHE A 133 11.55 -44.42 -15.00
C PHE A 133 10.76 -45.53 -15.71
N ALA A 134 9.58 -45.92 -15.19
CA ALA A 134 8.75 -46.95 -15.79
C ALA A 134 8.26 -46.57 -17.20
N GLU A 135 7.73 -45.35 -17.36
CA GLU A 135 7.29 -44.83 -18.66
C GLU A 135 8.46 -44.70 -19.64
N ALA A 136 9.60 -44.18 -19.16
CA ALA A 136 10.78 -44.06 -20.00
C ALA A 136 11.30 -45.44 -20.44
N MET A 137 11.21 -46.47 -19.59
CA MET A 137 11.56 -47.84 -19.95
C MET A 137 10.65 -48.40 -21.04
N GLU A 138 9.34 -48.12 -21.01
CA GLU A 138 8.39 -48.49 -22.07
C GLU A 138 8.71 -47.84 -23.41
N TYR A 139 9.22 -46.60 -23.41
CA TYR A 139 9.63 -45.89 -24.62
C TYR A 139 11.14 -46.02 -24.93
N ASN A 140 11.84 -47.00 -24.37
CA ASN A 140 13.29 -47.20 -24.56
C ASN A 140 14.13 -45.91 -24.36
N PHE A 141 13.75 -45.11 -23.36
CA PHE A 141 14.35 -43.83 -23.00
C PHE A 141 14.34 -42.79 -24.14
N SER A 142 13.39 -42.91 -25.07
CA SER A 142 13.22 -42.02 -26.22
C SER A 142 11.93 -41.21 -26.09
N CYS A 143 11.94 -39.96 -26.52
CA CYS A 143 10.77 -39.10 -26.41
C CYS A 143 9.63 -39.59 -27.34
N PRO A 144 8.38 -39.74 -26.85
CA PRO A 144 7.27 -40.23 -27.68
C PRO A 144 6.84 -39.24 -28.79
N GLN A 145 7.27 -37.97 -28.72
CA GLN A 145 6.94 -36.96 -29.73
C GLN A 145 8.03 -36.73 -30.78
N CYS A 146 9.30 -36.77 -30.39
CA CYS A 146 10.42 -36.45 -31.30
C CYS A 146 11.42 -37.60 -31.49
N PHE A 147 11.22 -38.74 -30.83
CA PHE A 147 12.08 -39.93 -30.87
C PHE A 147 13.55 -39.69 -30.50
N GLU A 148 13.86 -38.53 -29.93
CA GLU A 148 15.21 -38.16 -29.49
C GLU A 148 15.47 -38.76 -28.10
N GLN A 149 16.72 -39.17 -27.83
CA GLN A 149 17.10 -39.75 -26.54
C GLN A 149 16.84 -38.76 -25.40
N MET A 150 16.16 -39.25 -24.37
CA MET A 150 15.88 -38.46 -23.17
C MET A 150 17.09 -38.46 -22.23
N THR A 151 17.27 -37.35 -21.54
CA THR A 151 18.33 -37.22 -20.53
C THR A 151 17.78 -37.46 -19.14
N VAL A 152 18.49 -38.26 -18.32
CA VAL A 152 18.20 -38.37 -16.88
C VAL A 152 18.39 -36.99 -16.26
N THR A 153 17.33 -36.45 -15.68
CA THR A 153 17.42 -35.24 -14.87
C THR A 153 17.26 -35.62 -13.42
N SER A 154 18.32 -35.40 -12.64
CA SER A 154 18.26 -35.62 -11.20
C SER A 154 17.45 -34.49 -10.55
N PRO A 155 16.45 -34.82 -9.71
CA PRO A 155 15.76 -33.85 -8.87
C PRO A 155 16.72 -32.95 -8.07
N VAL A 156 17.95 -33.40 -7.80
CA VAL A 156 18.97 -32.65 -7.04
C VAL A 156 19.32 -31.30 -7.68
N LYS A 157 19.41 -31.21 -9.02
CA LYS A 157 19.74 -29.94 -9.71
C LYS A 157 18.58 -28.95 -9.70
N GLU A 158 17.37 -29.38 -10.08
CA GLU A 158 16.16 -28.54 -10.01
C GLU A 158 15.86 -28.10 -8.56
N ASN A 159 15.99 -29.01 -7.60
CA ASN A 159 15.80 -28.70 -6.17
C ASN A 159 16.80 -27.65 -5.69
N LYS A 160 18.03 -27.63 -6.20
CA LYS A 160 19.02 -26.59 -5.88
C LYS A 160 18.59 -25.23 -6.42
N GLU A 161 18.11 -25.16 -7.66
CA GLU A 161 17.64 -23.92 -8.27
C GLU A 161 16.40 -23.36 -7.55
N ILE A 162 15.40 -24.20 -7.26
CA ILE A 162 14.20 -23.81 -6.52
C ILE A 162 14.59 -23.32 -5.11
N LYS A 163 15.48 -24.03 -4.39
CA LYS A 163 16.01 -23.58 -3.09
C LYS A 163 16.72 -22.23 -3.18
N GLN A 164 17.49 -21.98 -4.24
CA GLN A 164 18.11 -20.67 -4.46
C GLN A 164 17.08 -19.58 -4.70
N GLN A 165 16.01 -19.85 -5.45
CA GLN A 165 14.92 -18.91 -5.66
C GLN A 165 14.19 -18.58 -4.34
N ILE A 166 13.88 -19.60 -3.54
CA ILE A 166 13.28 -19.45 -2.20
C ILE A 166 14.15 -18.56 -1.32
N ASN A 167 15.47 -18.82 -1.24
CA ASN A 167 16.40 -18.00 -0.46
C ASN A 167 16.47 -16.54 -0.96
N LYS A 168 16.42 -16.32 -2.29
CA LYS A 168 16.33 -14.96 -2.86
C LYS A 168 15.03 -14.26 -2.44
N MET A 169 13.90 -14.99 -2.37
CA MET A 169 12.62 -14.46 -1.91
C MET A 169 12.65 -14.13 -0.41
N ASP A 170 13.24 -14.98 0.41
CA ASP A 170 13.40 -14.73 1.86
C ASP A 170 14.19 -13.45 2.12
N LYS A 171 15.33 -13.28 1.44
CA LYS A 171 16.11 -12.04 1.53
C LYS A 171 15.30 -10.80 1.11
N LYS A 172 14.40 -10.92 0.12
CA LYS A 172 13.50 -9.82 -0.29
C LYS A 172 12.47 -9.53 0.80
N ILE A 173 11.83 -10.56 1.36
CA ILE A 173 10.85 -10.45 2.45
C ILE A 173 11.48 -9.75 3.64
N THR A 174 12.63 -10.22 4.13
CA THR A 174 13.31 -9.60 5.29
C THR A 174 13.63 -8.13 5.06
N ARG A 175 14.03 -7.75 3.83
CA ARG A 175 14.27 -6.35 3.48
C ARG A 175 12.98 -5.52 3.53
N LEU A 176 11.88 -6.05 3.00
CA LEU A 176 10.58 -5.38 3.02
C LEU A 176 10.00 -5.29 4.44
N GLU A 177 10.19 -6.29 5.28
CA GLU A 177 9.80 -6.25 6.69
C GLU A 177 10.50 -5.13 7.46
N LYS A 178 11.81 -4.93 7.22
CA LYS A 178 12.55 -3.80 7.80
C LYS A 178 11.96 -2.45 7.36
N VAL A 179 11.57 -2.33 6.08
CA VAL A 179 10.88 -1.13 5.58
C VAL A 179 9.53 -0.96 6.25
N LYS A 180 8.74 -2.02 6.37
CA LYS A 180 7.43 -2.01 7.02
C LYS A 180 7.53 -1.48 8.46
N LYS A 181 8.43 -2.06 9.27
CA LYS A 181 8.67 -1.60 10.65
C LYS A 181 9.05 -0.11 10.70
N ARG A 182 9.86 0.36 9.75
CA ARG A 182 10.22 1.79 9.65
C ARG A 182 9.00 2.66 9.31
N LEU A 183 8.11 2.22 8.43
CA LEU A 183 6.89 2.94 8.08
C LEU A 183 5.94 3.03 9.29
N GLU A 184 5.73 1.91 9.99
CA GLU A 184 4.92 1.84 11.21
C GLU A 184 5.43 2.83 12.27
N TRP A 185 6.74 2.78 12.56
CA TRP A 185 7.38 3.68 13.51
C TRP A 185 7.20 5.17 13.14
N MET A 186 7.36 5.52 11.87
CA MET A 186 7.18 6.91 11.43
C MET A 186 5.71 7.37 11.57
N GLU A 187 4.76 6.50 11.22
CA GLU A 187 3.34 6.81 11.37
C GLU A 187 2.96 6.99 12.84
N GLU A 188 3.46 6.12 13.71
CA GLU A 188 3.24 6.20 15.15
C GLU A 188 3.80 7.51 15.72
N LYS A 189 5.06 7.86 15.40
CA LYS A 189 5.66 9.14 15.82
C LYS A 189 4.88 10.34 15.32
N ARG A 190 4.28 10.27 14.13
CA ARG A 190 3.40 11.33 13.62
C ARG A 190 2.10 11.42 14.42
N ARG A 191 1.44 10.28 14.69
CA ARG A 191 0.22 10.24 15.51
C ARG A 191 0.48 10.79 16.90
N GLU A 192 1.64 10.47 17.49
CA GLU A 192 2.09 11.00 18.78
C GLU A 192 2.24 12.53 18.74
N LYS A 193 2.93 13.07 17.73
CA LYS A 193 3.06 14.54 17.53
C LYS A 193 1.70 15.22 17.36
N GLU A 194 0.80 14.62 16.58
CA GLU A 194 -0.53 15.16 16.34
C GLU A 194 -1.40 15.14 17.62
N ARG A 195 -1.33 14.07 18.42
CA ARG A 195 -1.98 14.00 19.75
C ARG A 195 -1.45 15.09 20.69
N LYS A 196 -0.13 15.27 20.76
CA LYS A 196 0.48 16.34 21.56
C LYS A 196 0.04 17.73 21.11
N ARG A 197 -0.03 17.97 19.79
CA ARG A 197 -0.51 19.24 19.24
C ARG A 197 -1.97 19.51 19.61
N ARG A 198 -2.86 18.53 19.40
CA ARG A 198 -4.29 18.64 19.77
C ARG A 198 -4.49 18.86 21.27
N ALA A 199 -3.71 18.17 22.11
CA ALA A 199 -3.77 18.35 23.56
C ALA A 199 -3.31 19.76 23.99
N LYS A 200 -2.28 20.31 23.33
CA LYS A 200 -1.83 21.69 23.53
C LYS A 200 -2.91 22.70 23.11
N GLU A 201 -3.47 22.55 21.91
CA GLU A 201 -4.57 23.39 21.41
C GLU A 201 -5.79 23.35 22.34
N GLU A 202 -6.14 22.17 22.87
CA GLU A 202 -7.23 22.01 23.82
C GLU A 202 -6.93 22.66 25.19
N ALA A 203 -5.71 22.51 25.70
CA ALA A 203 -5.27 23.14 26.94
C ALA A 203 -5.27 24.67 26.82
N GLU A 204 -4.78 25.22 25.71
CA GLU A 204 -4.83 26.65 25.39
C GLU A 204 -6.28 27.16 25.33
N ARG A 205 -7.16 26.44 24.64
CA ARG A 205 -8.59 26.77 24.56
C ARG A 205 -9.26 26.76 25.94
N LYS A 206 -8.96 25.76 26.79
CA LYS A 206 -9.46 25.69 28.18
C LYS A 206 -8.92 26.84 29.03
N ALA A 207 -7.64 27.22 28.86
CA ALA A 207 -7.04 28.35 29.55
C ALA A 207 -7.67 29.69 29.13
N LEU A 208 -7.91 29.91 27.84
CA LEU A 208 -8.64 31.07 27.30
C LEU A 208 -10.06 31.16 27.89
N ALA A 209 -10.78 30.04 27.93
CA ALA A 209 -12.13 29.98 28.50
C ALA A 209 -12.14 30.31 30.01
N LYS A 210 -11.16 29.80 30.78
CA LYS A 210 -10.99 30.16 32.21
C LYS A 210 -10.69 31.65 32.41
N LYS A 211 -9.95 32.28 31.49
CA LYS A 211 -9.65 33.73 31.50
C LYS A 211 -10.83 34.62 31.04
N GLY A 212 -12.00 34.04 30.75
CA GLY A 212 -13.17 34.79 30.26
C GLY A 212 -13.01 35.34 28.84
N MET A 213 -12.05 34.84 28.05
CA MET A 213 -11.84 35.18 26.64
C MET A 213 -12.36 34.07 25.72
N TYR A 214 -12.94 34.43 24.58
CA TYR A 214 -13.37 33.48 23.55
C TYR A 214 -12.61 33.75 22.24
N TYR A 215 -12.29 32.67 21.51
CA TYR A 215 -11.58 32.73 20.24
C TYR A 215 -12.59 32.87 19.10
N CYS A 216 -12.50 33.94 18.31
CA CYS A 216 -13.43 34.20 17.22
C CYS A 216 -12.90 33.56 15.92
N THR A 217 -13.58 32.51 15.46
CA THR A 217 -13.24 31.79 14.22
C THR A 217 -13.47 32.59 12.94
N LYS A 218 -14.00 33.82 13.03
CA LYS A 218 -14.17 34.74 11.90
C LYS A 218 -13.00 35.70 11.70
N CYS A 219 -12.25 36.02 12.75
CA CYS A 219 -11.15 37.00 12.68
C CYS A 219 -9.83 36.47 13.26
N ASP A 220 -9.78 35.22 13.70
CA ASP A 220 -8.62 34.54 14.32
C ASP A 220 -7.96 35.29 15.50
N HIS A 221 -8.67 36.25 16.10
CA HIS A 221 -8.25 36.98 17.30
C HIS A 221 -9.07 36.57 18.54
N ALA A 222 -8.46 36.73 19.72
CA ALA A 222 -9.10 36.46 21.01
C ALA A 222 -9.85 37.70 21.55
N HIS A 223 -11.12 37.53 21.94
CA HIS A 223 -11.96 38.61 22.47
C HIS A 223 -12.36 38.35 23.93
N LYS A 224 -12.40 39.42 24.75
CA LYS A 224 -12.87 39.37 26.14
C LYS A 224 -14.40 39.29 26.17
N LYS A 225 -14.99 38.37 26.95
CA LYS A 225 -16.44 38.40 27.20
C LYS A 225 -16.75 39.65 28.04
N LYS A 226 -17.46 40.63 27.46
CA LYS A 226 -18.06 41.71 28.25
C LYS A 226 -19.13 41.09 29.15
N SER A 227 -18.95 41.17 30.46
CA SER A 227 -20.00 40.81 31.43
C SER A 227 -21.18 41.75 31.22
N LYS A 228 -22.39 41.21 31.06
CA LYS A 228 -23.62 42.01 31.13
C LYS A 228 -23.79 42.46 32.59
N ILE A 229 -23.29 43.64 32.94
CA ILE A 229 -23.77 44.41 34.09
C ILE A 229 -24.87 45.32 33.56
N GLY A 230 -26.06 45.21 34.15
CA GLY A 230 -27.30 45.73 33.61
C GLY A 230 -27.39 47.26 33.53
N LYS A 231 -28.20 47.73 32.60
CA LYS A 231 -29.06 48.92 32.71
C LYS A 231 -30.28 48.68 31.83
N LYS A 232 -31.42 48.37 32.46
CA LYS A 232 -32.74 48.53 31.84
C LYS A 232 -32.85 50.01 31.46
N HIS A 233 -32.82 50.33 30.16
CA HIS A 233 -33.27 51.64 29.71
C HIS A 233 -34.75 51.58 29.37
N LYS A 234 -35.41 52.62 29.89
CA LYS A 234 -36.85 52.82 29.99
C LYS A 234 -37.51 52.76 28.62
N LYS A 235 -38.70 52.15 28.59
CA LYS A 235 -39.74 52.50 27.62
C LYS A 235 -40.00 54.00 27.75
N HIS A 236 -39.87 54.75 26.66
CA HIS A 236 -40.79 55.84 26.40
C HIS A 236 -41.12 55.83 24.91
N ALA A 237 -42.38 55.51 24.64
CA ALA A 237 -43.07 55.83 23.42
C ALA A 237 -43.46 57.32 23.47
N LYS A 238 -43.01 58.08 22.48
CA LYS A 238 -43.81 58.99 21.63
C LYS A 238 -42.87 59.65 20.64
#